data_AF-A0A1A2NK23-F1
#
_entry.id   AF-A0A1A2NK23-F1
#
_cell.length_a   1.000
_cell.length_b   1.000
_cell.length_c   1.000
_cell.angle_alpha   90.00
_cell.angle_beta   90.00
_cell.angle_gamma   90.00
#
_symmetry.space_group_name_H-M   'P 1'
#
loop_
_entity.id
_entity.type
_entity.pdbx_description
1 polymer ?
#
loop_
_entity_poly.entity_id
_entity_poly.type
_entity_poly.pdbx_seq_one_letter_code
_entity_poly.pdbx_strand_id
1 'polypeptide(L)'
;MHHTRPWIAAGVALVGAGLLAASPAAPMAGPLAAVTLPGIQLTATDMVLDLVRHGQSADNVEGVIGTLPPGAPLTAEGATQAMYLADPDNPQHLADPSFYDGIYTSDFLRTQQTAADWLAAAGAPDTPVTHLAGLNELNAGILEGTSQSSQATALLYLVAPMAWMFGQYWVPQLGSTIDPNGMAFQDRFSDAIDQIYNNAGPVDADGNLNGVAFSHGAAISTWVMMNVKNPDFELYFKSLMAGLLPNTGQVVIEGNPTDGWTLVSWNGQEVAENPGLLTGLFVDFRDLMIAPQMASWHIMEALQGGDPADITAALQTGFNEVLAAVTAFPQAVIDTITGSLGDVAGGSAGDAVGDALASLAG
;
A
#
# COMPACT_ATOMS: atom_id res chain seq x y z
N MET A 1 21.95 -43.85 24.79
CA MET A 1 22.83 -43.74 23.60
C MET A 1 21.98 -43.39 22.41
N HIS A 2 22.49 -42.52 21.56
CA HIS A 2 21.79 -41.66 20.61
C HIS A 2 20.90 -42.38 19.59
N HIS A 3 19.70 -41.84 19.37
CA HIS A 3 18.99 -41.94 18.09
C HIS A 3 18.81 -40.52 17.52
N THR A 4 19.64 -40.19 16.54
CA THR A 4 19.46 -39.04 15.66
C THR A 4 18.45 -39.41 14.56
N ARG A 5 17.44 -38.56 14.35
CA ARG A 5 16.56 -38.61 13.17
C ARG A 5 16.88 -37.40 12.29
N PRO A 6 17.17 -37.58 10.99
CA PRO A 6 17.35 -36.47 10.06
C PRO A 6 15.98 -35.98 9.59
N TRP A 7 15.77 -34.67 9.64
CA TRP A 7 14.66 -34.00 8.98
C TRP A 7 15.08 -33.72 7.53
N ILE A 8 14.45 -34.37 6.57
CA ILE A 8 14.49 -33.97 5.16
C ILE A 8 13.17 -33.27 4.88
N ALA A 9 13.25 -31.97 4.61
CA ALA A 9 12.15 -31.17 4.09
C ALA A 9 11.85 -31.61 2.65
N ALA A 10 10.60 -32.01 2.39
CA ALA A 10 10.10 -32.22 1.04
C ALA A 10 9.30 -30.98 0.64
N GLY A 11 9.86 -30.17 -0.26
CA GLY A 11 9.14 -29.11 -0.95
C GLY A 11 8.18 -29.73 -1.97
N VAL A 12 6.92 -29.31 -1.93
CA VAL A 12 5.92 -29.70 -2.93
C VAL A 12 5.90 -28.62 -4.01
N ALA A 13 6.47 -28.94 -5.17
CA ALA A 13 6.19 -28.27 -6.43
C ALA A 13 5.02 -29.01 -7.10
N LEU A 14 3.92 -28.32 -7.39
CA LEU A 14 2.82 -28.85 -8.18
C LEU A 14 2.75 -28.10 -9.52
N VAL A 15 3.42 -28.69 -10.51
CA VAL A 15 3.17 -28.45 -11.94
C VAL A 15 2.26 -29.57 -12.42
N GLY A 16 1.06 -29.22 -12.85
CA GLY A 16 0.09 -30.16 -13.42
C GLY A 16 -0.41 -29.70 -14.79
N ALA A 17 0.33 -30.04 -15.84
CA ALA A 17 -0.16 -29.95 -17.21
C ALA A 17 -1.04 -31.17 -17.53
N GLY A 18 -2.34 -30.96 -17.67
CA GLY A 18 -3.29 -31.98 -18.14
C GLY A 18 -3.83 -31.61 -19.52
N LEU A 19 -3.32 -32.26 -20.58
CA LEU A 19 -3.91 -32.23 -21.92
C LEU A 19 -5.16 -33.14 -21.93
N LEU A 20 -6.35 -32.54 -21.93
CA LEU A 20 -7.58 -33.22 -22.32
C LEU A 20 -7.90 -32.88 -23.78
N ALA A 21 -7.79 -33.88 -24.65
CA ALA A 21 -8.27 -33.78 -26.03
C ALA A 21 -9.81 -33.78 -26.01
N ALA A 22 -10.42 -32.60 -26.16
CA ALA A 22 -11.85 -32.45 -26.38
C ALA A 22 -12.15 -32.52 -27.89
N SER A 23 -12.92 -33.52 -28.31
CA SER A 23 -13.51 -33.56 -29.64
C SER A 23 -14.51 -32.40 -29.80
N PRO A 24 -14.58 -31.71 -30.96
CA PRO A 24 -15.47 -30.57 -31.13
C PRO A 24 -16.93 -31.05 -31.22
N ALA A 25 -17.73 -30.73 -30.22
CA ALA A 25 -19.19 -30.76 -30.31
C ALA A 25 -19.67 -29.40 -30.87
N ALA A 26 -20.42 -29.42 -31.97
CA ALA A 26 -20.97 -28.21 -32.56
C ALA A 26 -21.96 -27.53 -31.59
N PRO A 27 -21.87 -26.21 -31.36
CA PRO A 27 -22.79 -25.51 -30.47
C PRO A 27 -24.14 -25.30 -31.16
N MET A 28 -25.18 -25.90 -30.60
CA MET A 28 -26.57 -25.51 -30.84
C MET A 28 -26.93 -24.47 -29.77
N ALA A 29 -26.70 -23.19 -30.03
CA ALA A 29 -27.19 -22.09 -29.20
C ALA A 29 -27.85 -21.05 -30.10
N GLY A 30 -29.18 -20.91 -29.98
CA GLY A 30 -29.90 -19.76 -30.54
C GLY A 30 -29.53 -18.48 -29.80
N PRO A 31 -29.67 -17.30 -30.43
CA PRO A 31 -29.29 -16.04 -29.80
C PRO A 31 -30.21 -15.75 -28.61
N LEU A 32 -29.62 -15.55 -27.43
CA LEU A 32 -30.32 -14.93 -26.30
C LEU A 32 -30.53 -13.44 -26.63
N ALA A 33 -31.68 -12.89 -26.24
CA ALA A 33 -32.00 -11.48 -26.43
C ALA A 33 -30.97 -10.61 -25.69
N ALA A 34 -30.37 -9.65 -26.39
CA ALA A 34 -29.46 -8.68 -25.80
C ALA A 34 -30.21 -7.80 -24.81
N VAL A 35 -29.87 -7.92 -23.52
CA VAL A 35 -30.21 -6.92 -22.51
C VAL A 35 -29.15 -5.82 -22.64
N THR A 36 -29.50 -4.74 -23.32
CA THR A 36 -28.72 -3.49 -23.28
C THR A 36 -29.03 -2.78 -21.98
N LEU A 37 -28.17 -2.96 -20.97
CA LEU A 37 -28.07 -2.00 -19.87
C LEU A 37 -27.31 -0.78 -20.41
N PRO A 38 -27.81 0.46 -20.26
CA PRO A 38 -27.00 1.63 -20.51
C PRO A 38 -25.82 1.59 -19.55
N GLY A 39 -24.61 1.45 -20.10
CA GLY A 39 -23.37 1.49 -19.34
C GLY A 39 -23.18 2.88 -18.76
N ILE A 40 -23.60 3.08 -17.51
CA ILE A 40 -22.94 4.04 -16.65
C ILE A 40 -21.71 3.30 -16.16
N GLN A 41 -20.59 3.49 -16.86
CA GLN A 41 -19.30 3.18 -16.26
C GLN A 41 -19.09 4.28 -15.22
N LEU A 42 -19.50 4.00 -13.98
CA LEU A 42 -19.06 4.80 -12.84
C LEU A 42 -17.57 4.55 -12.75
N THR A 43 -16.76 5.44 -13.29
CA THR A 43 -15.33 5.49 -12.95
C THR A 43 -15.26 5.65 -11.43
N ALA A 44 -14.38 4.90 -10.78
CA ALA A 44 -14.13 5.12 -9.36
C ALA A 44 -13.73 6.58 -9.17
N THR A 45 -14.24 7.21 -8.12
CA THR A 45 -13.92 8.60 -7.81
C THR A 45 -12.56 8.63 -7.15
N ASP A 46 -11.70 9.57 -7.51
CA ASP A 46 -10.41 9.69 -6.82
C ASP A 46 -10.58 10.28 -5.42
N MET A 47 -9.68 9.87 -4.53
CA MET A 47 -9.55 10.34 -3.17
C MET A 47 -8.16 10.93 -2.99
N VAL A 48 -8.08 12.11 -2.38
CA VAL A 48 -6.86 12.63 -1.76
C VAL A 48 -6.83 12.15 -0.31
N LEU A 49 -5.77 11.42 0.07
CA LEU A 49 -5.61 10.88 1.41
C LEU A 49 -4.32 11.39 2.06
N ASP A 50 -4.51 12.07 3.18
CA ASP A 50 -3.44 12.53 4.06
C ASP A 50 -3.07 11.44 5.07
N LEU A 51 -1.91 10.82 4.88
CA LEU A 51 -1.34 9.84 5.81
C LEU A 51 -0.36 10.53 6.76
N VAL A 52 -0.74 10.71 8.02
CA VAL A 52 -0.01 11.51 9.00
C VAL A 52 0.67 10.61 10.04
N ARG A 53 1.99 10.73 10.23
CA ARG A 53 2.67 10.07 11.34
C ARG A 53 2.29 10.74 12.66
N HIS A 54 2.05 9.96 13.70
CA HIS A 54 1.85 10.49 15.05
C HIS A 54 2.99 11.44 15.54
N GLY A 55 2.65 12.34 16.45
CA GLY A 55 3.61 13.19 17.18
C GLY A 55 4.59 12.38 18.04
N GLN A 56 5.62 13.02 18.60
CA GLN A 56 6.63 12.32 19.40
C GLN A 56 6.00 11.53 20.57
N SER A 57 6.29 10.22 20.64
CA SER A 57 5.89 9.35 21.76
C SER A 57 7.01 9.11 22.77
N ALA A 58 6.67 8.57 23.95
CA ALA A 58 7.69 8.16 24.93
C ALA A 58 8.67 7.12 24.33
N ASP A 59 8.18 6.15 23.55
CA ASP A 59 9.04 5.19 22.84
C ASP A 59 10.01 5.87 21.86
N ASN A 60 9.62 6.98 21.21
CA ASN A 60 10.53 7.73 20.34
C ASN A 60 11.68 8.37 21.13
N VAL A 61 11.38 8.92 22.31
CA VAL A 61 12.39 9.53 23.18
C VAL A 61 13.32 8.47 23.79
N GLU A 62 12.76 7.34 24.20
CA GLU A 62 13.51 6.22 24.77
C GLU A 62 14.27 5.41 23.71
N GLY A 63 13.95 5.62 22.43
CA GLY A 63 14.53 4.88 21.31
C GLY A 63 14.17 3.40 21.40
N VAL A 64 12.89 3.09 21.57
CA VAL A 64 12.33 1.72 21.69
C VAL A 64 11.45 1.42 20.48
N ILE A 65 11.57 0.22 19.94
CA ILE A 65 10.66 -0.29 18.90
C ILE A 65 9.39 -0.81 19.58
N GLY A 66 8.36 0.05 19.68
CA GLY A 66 7.06 -0.26 20.30
C GLY A 66 5.93 -0.38 19.27
N THR A 67 5.64 -1.60 18.83
CA THR A 67 4.72 -1.92 17.72
C THR A 67 3.52 -2.75 18.15
N LEU A 68 3.19 -2.77 19.44
CA LEU A 68 1.96 -3.36 19.96
C LEU A 68 1.02 -2.31 20.60
N PRO A 69 -0.28 -2.26 20.20
CA PRO A 69 -1.27 -1.43 20.86
C PRO A 69 -1.46 -1.82 22.34
N PRO A 70 -1.82 -0.88 23.24
CA PRO A 70 -2.11 0.54 22.96
C PRO A 70 -0.85 1.40 22.73
N GLY A 71 0.35 0.85 22.99
CA GLY A 71 1.65 1.51 22.82
C GLY A 71 1.89 2.72 23.73
N ALA A 72 3.05 3.37 23.57
CA ALA A 72 3.37 4.56 24.33
C ALA A 72 2.49 5.78 23.97
N PRO A 73 2.16 6.64 24.95
CA PRO A 73 1.49 7.92 24.71
C PRO A 73 2.45 8.94 24.09
N LEU A 74 1.88 10.05 23.61
CA LEU A 74 2.62 11.26 23.24
C LEU A 74 3.36 11.86 24.45
N THR A 75 4.48 12.50 24.16
CA THR A 75 5.14 13.42 25.09
C THR A 75 4.46 14.80 25.04
N ALA A 76 4.84 15.71 25.94
CA ALA A 76 4.38 17.10 25.86
C ALA A 76 4.84 17.79 24.56
N GLU A 77 6.02 17.43 24.06
CA GLU A 77 6.52 17.86 22.75
C GLU A 77 5.63 17.27 21.64
N GLY A 78 5.31 15.98 21.70
CA GLY A 78 4.41 15.34 20.73
C GLY A 78 3.02 15.96 20.67
N ALA A 79 2.45 16.35 21.82
CA ALA A 79 1.19 17.09 21.89
C ALA A 79 1.31 18.48 21.23
N THR A 80 2.42 19.19 21.47
CA THR A 80 2.69 20.50 20.83
C THR A 80 2.82 20.36 19.31
N GLN A 81 3.52 19.32 18.84
CA GLN A 81 3.62 19.00 17.41
C GLN A 81 2.25 18.71 16.79
N ALA A 82 1.41 17.92 17.48
CA ALA A 82 0.07 17.60 17.03
C ALA A 82 -0.83 18.83 16.93
N MET A 83 -0.81 19.71 17.94
CA MET A 83 -1.54 20.98 17.89
C MET A 83 -1.07 21.88 16.75
N TYR A 84 0.24 21.89 16.45
CA TYR A 84 0.81 22.70 15.38
C TYR A 84 0.30 22.31 13.99
N LEU A 85 -0.27 21.10 13.80
CA LEU A 85 -0.92 20.72 12.53
C LEU A 85 -2.10 21.65 12.17
N ALA A 86 -2.73 22.31 13.15
CA ALA A 86 -3.81 23.28 12.92
C ALA A 86 -3.30 24.68 12.58
N ASP A 87 -2.00 24.95 12.70
CA ASP A 87 -1.41 26.27 12.44
C ASP A 87 -1.14 26.44 10.93
N PRO A 88 -1.67 27.49 10.28
CA PRO A 88 -1.42 27.76 8.86
C PRO A 88 0.05 28.00 8.50
N ASP A 89 0.89 28.34 9.47
CA ASP A 89 2.34 28.51 9.27
C ASP A 89 3.09 27.17 9.33
N ASN A 90 2.43 26.06 9.70
CA ASN A 90 3.04 24.73 9.68
C ASN A 90 3.24 24.25 8.23
N PRO A 91 4.45 23.83 7.83
CA PRO A 91 4.67 23.24 6.50
C PRO A 91 3.84 21.99 6.21
N GLN A 92 3.32 21.34 7.24
CA GLN A 92 2.45 20.15 7.18
C GLN A 92 1.04 20.47 7.70
N HIS A 93 0.61 21.73 7.56
CA HIS A 93 -0.72 22.16 7.97
C HIS A 93 -1.80 21.27 7.35
N LEU A 94 -2.64 20.69 8.21
CA LEU A 94 -3.83 19.97 7.78
C LEU A 94 -4.96 20.96 7.57
N ALA A 95 -5.84 20.68 6.59
CA ALA A 95 -7.02 21.49 6.34
C ALA A 95 -7.93 21.56 7.58
N ASP A 96 -8.90 22.47 7.55
CA ASP A 96 -9.95 22.50 8.58
C ASP A 96 -10.59 21.11 8.69
N PRO A 97 -10.87 20.58 9.90
CA PRO A 97 -11.45 19.24 10.06
C PRO A 97 -12.73 19.00 9.25
N SER A 98 -13.50 20.04 8.94
CA SER A 98 -14.71 19.95 8.10
C SER A 98 -14.46 19.74 6.61
N PHE A 99 -13.20 19.87 6.16
CA PHE A 99 -12.78 19.54 4.80
C PHE A 99 -12.73 18.03 4.55
N TYR A 100 -12.39 17.25 5.58
CA TYR A 100 -12.23 15.81 5.45
C TYR A 100 -13.57 15.09 5.60
N ASP A 101 -13.81 14.13 4.71
CA ASP A 101 -14.95 13.21 4.75
C ASP A 101 -14.91 12.29 5.98
N GLY A 102 -13.71 12.00 6.46
CA GLY A 102 -13.49 11.18 7.64
C GLY A 102 -12.10 11.37 8.22
N ILE A 103 -12.02 11.22 9.55
CA ILE A 103 -10.79 11.29 10.32
C ILE A 103 -10.54 9.93 10.95
N TYR A 104 -9.38 9.35 10.66
CA TYR A 104 -9.06 7.98 11.03
C TYR A 104 -7.78 7.91 11.84
N THR A 105 -7.71 6.94 12.75
CA THR A 105 -6.51 6.70 13.55
C THR A 105 -6.26 5.21 13.69
N SER A 106 -5.02 4.83 13.95
CA SER A 106 -4.73 3.47 14.44
C SER A 106 -5.24 3.24 15.88
N ASP A 107 -5.12 2.01 16.38
CA ASP A 107 -5.47 1.67 17.77
C ASP A 107 -4.45 2.19 18.80
N PHE A 108 -3.34 2.78 18.36
CA PHE A 108 -2.32 3.29 19.27
C PHE A 108 -2.72 4.62 19.90
N LEU A 109 -2.39 4.78 21.19
CA LEU A 109 -2.63 6.03 21.92
C LEU A 109 -1.98 7.21 21.22
N ARG A 110 -0.74 7.08 20.75
CA ARG A 110 -0.03 8.18 20.08
C ARG A 110 -0.73 8.70 18.81
N THR A 111 -1.38 7.85 18.01
CA THR A 111 -2.14 8.32 16.84
C THR A 111 -3.45 8.98 17.27
N GLN A 112 -4.14 8.40 18.24
CA GLN A 112 -5.40 8.93 18.77
C GLN A 112 -5.20 10.29 19.44
N GLN A 113 -4.15 10.43 20.25
CA GLN A 113 -3.77 11.69 20.88
C GLN A 113 -3.32 12.73 19.86
N THR A 114 -2.60 12.33 18.80
CA THR A 114 -2.22 13.27 17.73
C THR A 114 -3.46 13.86 17.06
N ALA A 115 -4.42 13.02 16.68
CA ALA A 115 -5.68 13.48 16.10
C ALA A 115 -6.48 14.36 17.06
N ALA A 116 -6.58 13.97 18.34
CA ALA A 116 -7.32 14.72 19.35
C ALA A 116 -6.71 16.11 19.62
N ASP A 117 -5.39 16.20 19.74
CA ASP A 117 -4.68 17.46 20.00
C ASP A 117 -4.76 18.40 18.78
N TRP A 118 -4.68 17.85 17.56
CA TRP A 118 -4.93 18.61 16.32
C TRP A 118 -6.37 19.13 16.27
N LEU A 119 -7.37 18.28 16.49
CA LEU A 119 -8.80 18.65 16.49
C LEU A 119 -9.12 19.73 17.53
N ALA A 120 -8.54 19.62 18.73
CA ALA A 120 -8.70 20.62 19.77
C ALA A 120 -8.09 21.97 19.36
N ALA A 121 -6.89 21.96 18.75
CA ALA A 121 -6.24 23.17 18.26
C ALA A 121 -6.98 23.81 17.07
N ALA A 122 -7.59 22.99 16.20
CA ALA A 122 -8.44 23.43 15.10
C ALA A 122 -9.84 23.91 15.55
N GLY A 123 -10.17 23.81 16.85
CA GLY A 123 -11.45 24.27 17.39
C GLY A 123 -12.63 23.31 17.15
N ALA A 124 -12.35 22.03 16.83
CA ALA A 124 -13.35 21.00 16.54
C ALA A 124 -13.15 19.70 17.37
N PRO A 125 -13.03 19.79 18.72
CA PRO A 125 -12.68 18.64 19.57
C PRO A 125 -13.73 17.51 19.59
N ASP A 126 -14.97 17.80 19.20
CA ASP A 126 -16.08 16.83 19.18
C ASP A 126 -16.23 16.13 17.82
N THR A 127 -15.31 16.36 16.88
CA THR A 127 -15.34 15.71 15.56
C THR A 127 -15.19 14.20 15.70
N PRO A 128 -16.08 13.38 15.11
CA PRO A 128 -15.96 11.93 15.18
C PRO A 128 -14.66 11.42 14.56
N VAL A 129 -13.99 10.50 15.28
CA VAL A 129 -12.79 9.81 14.81
C VAL A 129 -13.06 8.32 14.76
N THR A 130 -12.69 7.67 13.65
CA THR A 130 -12.81 6.22 13.48
C THR A 130 -11.46 5.54 13.75
N HIS A 131 -11.45 4.49 14.57
CA HIS A 131 -10.25 3.71 14.83
C HIS A 131 -10.21 2.49 13.90
N LEU A 132 -9.12 2.35 13.16
CA LEU A 132 -8.88 1.25 12.25
C LEU A 132 -7.59 0.53 12.64
N ALA A 133 -7.71 -0.70 13.15
CA ALA A 133 -6.57 -1.57 13.46
C ALA A 133 -5.65 -1.79 12.25
N GLY A 134 -6.22 -1.69 11.04
CA GLY A 134 -5.47 -1.72 9.79
C GLY A 134 -4.37 -0.67 9.67
N LEU A 135 -4.51 0.47 10.36
CA LEU A 135 -3.53 1.57 10.38
C LEU A 135 -2.44 1.40 11.46
N ASN A 136 -2.43 0.29 12.21
CA ASN A 136 -1.42 0.02 13.24
C ASN A 136 0.00 -0.07 12.64
N GLU A 137 1.01 0.29 13.44
CA GLU A 137 2.42 0.22 13.05
C GLU A 137 2.78 -1.19 12.56
N LEU A 138 3.71 -1.26 11.62
CA LEU A 138 4.25 -2.52 11.12
C LEU A 138 4.88 -3.28 12.28
N ASN A 139 4.44 -4.52 12.51
CA ASN A 139 4.85 -5.24 13.70
C ASN A 139 6.33 -5.66 13.64
N ALA A 140 7.07 -5.38 14.71
CA ALA A 140 8.51 -5.61 14.79
C ALA A 140 8.91 -7.07 15.06
N GLY A 141 7.95 -7.95 15.37
CA GLY A 141 8.20 -9.36 15.65
C GLY A 141 9.27 -9.55 16.73
N ILE A 142 10.36 -10.24 16.40
CA ILE A 142 11.48 -10.49 17.34
C ILE A 142 12.18 -9.22 17.85
N LEU A 143 11.98 -8.08 17.17
CA LEU A 143 12.60 -6.80 17.54
C LEU A 143 11.70 -5.93 18.43
N GLU A 144 10.50 -6.39 18.77
CA GLU A 144 9.61 -5.69 19.69
C GLU A 144 10.29 -5.43 21.05
N GLY A 145 10.21 -4.19 21.52
CA GLY A 145 10.83 -3.73 22.77
C GLY A 145 12.35 -3.58 22.72
N THR A 146 12.98 -3.79 21.56
CA THR A 146 14.42 -3.58 21.40
C THR A 146 14.76 -2.11 21.16
N SER A 147 16.03 -1.74 21.35
CA SER A 147 16.46 -0.36 21.13
C SER A 147 16.53 -0.02 19.63
N GLN A 148 15.80 1.03 19.24
CA GLN A 148 15.85 1.70 17.94
C GLN A 148 17.08 2.60 17.78
N SER A 149 17.74 3.00 18.88
CA SER A 149 18.93 3.87 18.86
C SER A 149 20.15 3.25 18.16
N SER A 150 20.13 1.94 17.96
CA SER A 150 21.11 1.23 17.13
C SER A 150 20.66 1.28 15.67
N GLN A 151 21.44 1.96 14.81
CA GLN A 151 21.21 1.98 13.36
C GLN A 151 21.10 0.57 12.78
N ALA A 152 21.88 -0.38 13.29
CA ALA A 152 21.82 -1.77 12.84
C ALA A 152 20.48 -2.44 13.19
N THR A 153 19.93 -2.16 14.36
CA THR A 153 18.62 -2.70 14.79
C THR A 153 17.48 -2.06 13.98
N ALA A 154 17.54 -0.74 13.78
CA ALA A 154 16.59 -0.02 12.94
C ALA A 154 16.61 -0.51 11.48
N LEU A 155 17.80 -0.77 10.92
CA LEU A 155 17.92 -1.36 9.58
C LEU A 155 17.42 -2.81 9.54
N LEU A 156 17.70 -3.62 10.57
CA LEU A 156 17.24 -5.00 10.64
C LEU A 156 15.71 -5.08 10.65
N TYR A 157 15.05 -4.17 11.38
CA TYR A 157 13.60 -4.03 11.39
C TYR A 157 13.01 -3.76 10.00
N LEU A 158 13.75 -3.05 9.15
CA LEU A 158 13.30 -2.64 7.82
C LEU A 158 13.73 -3.59 6.69
N VAL A 159 14.44 -4.69 6.97
CA VAL A 159 14.89 -5.63 5.92
C VAL A 159 13.70 -6.22 5.16
N ALA A 160 12.71 -6.77 5.87
CA ALA A 160 11.53 -7.33 5.21
C ALA A 160 10.67 -6.23 4.55
N PRO A 161 10.33 -5.12 5.24
CA PRO A 161 9.63 -3.99 4.63
C PRO A 161 10.26 -3.48 3.32
N MET A 162 11.58 -3.32 3.29
CA MET A 162 12.30 -2.92 2.07
C MET A 162 12.16 -3.95 0.95
N ALA A 163 12.22 -5.25 1.25
CA ALA A 163 12.02 -6.29 0.25
C ALA A 163 10.59 -6.28 -0.32
N TRP A 164 9.60 -5.98 0.52
CA TRP A 164 8.20 -5.90 0.10
C TRP A 164 7.99 -4.79 -0.93
N MET A 165 8.63 -3.62 -0.76
CA MET A 165 8.57 -2.52 -1.74
C MET A 165 9.04 -2.93 -3.16
N PHE A 166 9.90 -3.95 -3.27
CA PHE A 166 10.35 -4.52 -4.55
C PHE A 166 9.52 -5.75 -4.99
N GLY A 167 8.28 -5.85 -4.49
CA GLY A 167 7.34 -6.92 -4.83
C GLY A 167 7.67 -8.27 -4.20
N GLN A 168 8.59 -8.36 -3.22
CA GLN A 168 8.94 -9.62 -2.56
C GLN A 168 8.13 -9.84 -1.28
N TYR A 169 6.79 -9.80 -1.38
CA TYR A 169 5.90 -9.83 -0.20
C TYR A 169 6.03 -11.12 0.61
N TRP A 170 6.49 -12.21 0.02
CA TRP A 170 6.76 -13.48 0.72
C TRP A 170 7.89 -13.41 1.76
N VAL A 171 8.75 -12.37 1.74
CA VAL A 171 9.87 -12.24 2.69
C VAL A 171 9.31 -12.08 4.11
N PRO A 172 9.73 -12.91 5.09
CA PRO A 172 9.11 -12.91 6.40
C PRO A 172 9.60 -11.76 7.28
N GLN A 173 8.67 -11.16 8.04
CA GLN A 173 9.00 -10.35 9.20
C GLN A 173 9.17 -11.27 10.41
N LEU A 174 10.43 -11.49 10.79
CA LEU A 174 10.76 -12.55 11.73
C LEU A 174 10.08 -12.34 13.09
N GLY A 175 9.34 -13.36 13.53
CA GLY A 175 8.66 -13.39 14.82
C GLY A 175 7.38 -12.57 14.90
N SER A 176 6.94 -11.95 13.80
CA SER A 176 5.63 -11.28 13.77
C SER A 176 4.51 -12.31 13.60
N THR A 177 3.46 -12.19 14.40
CA THR A 177 2.19 -12.92 14.22
C THR A 177 1.09 -12.02 13.66
N ILE A 178 1.34 -10.73 13.51
CA ILE A 178 0.40 -9.72 13.00
C ILE A 178 0.70 -9.45 11.52
N ASP A 179 1.97 -9.16 11.23
CA ASP A 179 2.48 -8.89 9.89
C ASP A 179 3.58 -9.92 9.55
N PRO A 180 3.29 -11.24 9.52
CA PRO A 180 4.30 -12.29 9.33
C PRO A 180 5.09 -12.15 8.02
N ASN A 181 4.56 -11.43 7.03
CA ASN A 181 5.13 -11.13 5.74
C ASN A 181 4.41 -9.92 5.10
N GLY A 182 4.81 -9.52 3.90
CA GLY A 182 4.24 -8.39 3.18
C GLY A 182 2.82 -8.60 2.67
N MET A 183 2.36 -9.85 2.48
CA MET A 183 0.98 -10.14 2.06
C MET A 183 0.00 -9.84 3.20
N ALA A 184 0.32 -10.28 4.42
CA ALA A 184 -0.48 -9.98 5.61
C ALA A 184 -0.52 -8.48 5.92
N PHE A 185 0.62 -7.79 5.81
CA PHE A 185 0.70 -6.34 5.99
C PHE A 185 -0.11 -5.61 4.91
N GLN A 186 0.03 -6.02 3.65
CA GLN A 186 -0.72 -5.48 2.51
C GLN A 186 -2.23 -5.59 2.75
N ASP A 187 -2.73 -6.77 3.09
CA ASP A 187 -4.17 -6.98 3.32
C ASP A 187 -4.70 -6.09 4.43
N ARG A 188 -4.04 -6.12 5.60
CA ARG A 188 -4.47 -5.36 6.77
C ARG A 188 -4.50 -3.85 6.53
N PHE A 189 -3.45 -3.31 5.91
CA PHE A 189 -3.36 -1.86 5.70
C PHE A 189 -4.28 -1.42 4.55
N SER A 190 -4.34 -2.19 3.45
CA SER A 190 -5.22 -1.88 2.32
C SER A 190 -6.70 -1.98 2.68
N ASP A 191 -7.08 -2.96 3.52
CA ASP A 191 -8.45 -3.02 4.05
C ASP A 191 -8.82 -1.77 4.86
N ALA A 192 -7.86 -1.19 5.59
CA ALA A 192 -8.06 0.10 6.26
C ALA A 192 -8.29 1.24 5.25
N ILE A 193 -7.49 1.29 4.18
CA ILE A 193 -7.62 2.28 3.10
C ILE A 193 -8.95 2.11 2.37
N ASP A 194 -9.37 0.88 2.09
CA ASP A 194 -10.66 0.58 1.47
C ASP A 194 -11.82 0.99 2.37
N GLN A 195 -11.72 0.78 3.68
CA GLN A 195 -12.71 1.27 4.64
C GLN A 195 -12.76 2.80 4.68
N ILE A 196 -11.63 3.50 4.56
CA ILE A 196 -11.60 4.96 4.44
C ILE A 196 -12.33 5.41 3.18
N TYR A 197 -11.96 4.83 2.04
CA TYR A 197 -12.56 5.13 0.73
C TYR A 197 -14.07 4.91 0.70
N ASN A 198 -14.53 3.77 1.22
CA ASN A 198 -15.95 3.40 1.20
C ASN A 198 -16.81 4.18 2.21
N ASN A 199 -16.20 4.84 3.18
CA ASN A 199 -16.90 5.69 4.16
C ASN A 199 -16.87 7.18 3.79
N ALA A 200 -16.30 7.54 2.64
CA ALA A 200 -16.17 8.92 2.22
C ALA A 200 -17.53 9.59 1.93
N GLY A 201 -17.54 10.91 2.06
CA GLY A 201 -18.69 11.77 1.91
C GLY A 201 -18.85 12.29 0.47
N PRO A 202 -19.41 13.50 0.29
CA PRO A 202 -19.53 14.10 -1.02
C PRO A 202 -18.16 14.57 -1.54
N VAL A 203 -17.98 14.48 -2.86
CA VAL A 203 -16.79 15.04 -3.52
C VAL A 203 -16.70 16.55 -3.36
N ASP A 204 -15.47 17.06 -3.35
CA ASP A 204 -15.16 18.48 -3.33
C ASP A 204 -15.41 19.17 -4.70
N ALA A 205 -14.92 20.41 -4.82
CA ALA A 205 -15.08 21.20 -6.04
C ALA A 205 -14.29 20.67 -7.25
N ASP A 206 -13.21 19.93 -6.99
CA ASP A 206 -12.34 19.33 -8.00
C ASP A 206 -12.80 17.90 -8.35
N GLY A 207 -13.78 17.37 -7.60
CA GLY A 207 -14.39 16.07 -7.83
C GLY A 207 -13.76 14.95 -7.00
N ASN A 208 -12.95 15.30 -6.00
CA ASN A 208 -12.21 14.36 -5.17
C ASN A 208 -12.89 14.12 -3.82
N LEU A 209 -12.75 12.90 -3.32
CA LEU A 209 -12.97 12.57 -1.90
C LEU A 209 -11.74 13.01 -1.10
N ASN A 210 -11.89 13.32 0.18
CA ASN A 210 -10.81 13.83 1.02
C ASN A 210 -10.76 13.12 2.38
N GLY A 211 -9.69 12.40 2.66
CA GLY A 211 -9.50 11.68 3.93
C GLY A 211 -8.23 12.10 4.67
N VAL A 212 -8.24 11.94 6.00
CA VAL A 212 -7.01 12.02 6.81
C VAL A 212 -6.92 10.84 7.77
N ALA A 213 -5.76 10.19 7.78
CA ALA A 213 -5.50 9.01 8.59
C ALA A 213 -4.17 9.14 9.35
N PHE A 214 -4.26 9.06 10.69
CA PHE A 214 -3.10 9.10 11.58
C PHE A 214 -2.57 7.68 11.83
N SER A 215 -1.35 7.43 11.35
CA SER A 215 -0.65 6.15 11.42
C SER A 215 0.81 6.36 11.83
N HIS A 216 1.72 5.53 11.34
CA HIS A 216 3.08 5.39 11.85
C HIS A 216 4.10 5.39 10.72
N GLY A 217 5.34 5.75 11.05
CA GLY A 217 6.37 6.02 10.05
C GLY A 217 6.69 4.81 9.17
N ALA A 218 6.86 3.62 9.75
CA ALA A 218 7.19 2.43 8.97
C ALA A 218 5.99 1.90 8.18
N ALA A 219 4.81 1.87 8.80
CA ALA A 219 3.58 1.45 8.12
C ALA A 219 3.24 2.34 6.90
N ILE A 220 3.17 3.67 7.08
CA ILE A 220 2.86 4.62 5.99
C ILE A 220 3.89 4.46 4.86
N SER A 221 5.18 4.57 5.19
CA SER A 221 6.24 4.57 4.18
C SER A 221 6.31 3.26 3.40
N THR A 222 6.08 2.13 4.08
CA THR A 222 6.11 0.80 3.45
C THR A 222 4.91 0.59 2.55
N TRP A 223 3.70 0.85 3.04
CA TRP A 223 2.49 0.64 2.24
C TRP A 223 2.45 1.56 1.03
N VAL A 224 2.82 2.84 1.19
CA VAL A 224 2.85 3.79 0.06
C VAL A 224 3.81 3.30 -1.03
N MET A 225 5.05 2.95 -0.69
CA MET A 225 6.04 2.47 -1.68
C MET A 225 5.67 1.13 -2.32
N MET A 226 4.88 0.31 -1.62
CA MET A 226 4.31 -0.93 -2.15
C MET A 226 3.20 -0.69 -3.18
N ASN A 227 2.42 0.41 -3.06
CA ASN A 227 1.14 0.54 -3.75
C ASN A 227 1.05 1.69 -4.75
N VAL A 228 1.91 2.70 -4.67
CA VAL A 228 1.85 3.82 -5.63
C VAL A 228 2.41 3.42 -6.99
N LYS A 229 1.90 4.10 -8.03
CA LYS A 229 2.33 3.97 -9.43
C LYS A 229 3.62 4.74 -9.74
N ASN A 230 3.98 5.71 -8.90
CA ASN A 230 5.13 6.59 -9.06
C ASN A 230 6.06 6.56 -7.82
N PRO A 231 6.55 5.39 -7.39
CA PRO A 231 7.39 5.33 -6.18
C PRO A 231 8.71 6.08 -6.38
N ASP A 232 8.98 7.07 -5.51
CA ASP A 232 10.26 7.76 -5.47
C ASP A 232 11.20 7.11 -4.45
N PHE A 233 11.98 6.14 -4.94
CA PHE A 233 12.96 5.44 -4.10
C PHE A 233 14.10 6.34 -3.63
N GLU A 234 14.50 7.34 -4.41
CA GLU A 234 15.57 8.25 -4.00
C GLU A 234 15.12 9.07 -2.78
N LEU A 235 13.89 9.59 -2.84
CA LEU A 235 13.23 10.28 -1.74
C LEU A 235 13.05 9.38 -0.52
N TYR A 236 12.59 8.15 -0.71
CA TYR A 236 12.47 7.17 0.36
C TYR A 236 13.82 6.91 1.05
N PHE A 237 14.89 6.61 0.29
CA PHE A 237 16.19 6.30 0.87
C PHE A 237 16.86 7.52 1.53
N LYS A 238 16.65 8.73 1.01
CA LYS A 238 17.06 9.96 1.68
C LYS A 238 16.33 10.12 3.03
N SER A 239 15.01 9.90 3.04
CA SER A 239 14.19 10.02 4.24
C SER A 239 14.51 8.93 5.28
N LEU A 240 14.83 7.72 4.84
CA LEU A 240 15.30 6.63 5.71
C LEU A 240 16.51 7.03 6.55
N MET A 241 17.44 7.81 5.99
CA MET A 241 18.62 8.32 6.72
C MET A 241 18.27 9.36 7.80
N ALA A 242 17.06 9.90 7.77
CA ALA A 242 16.55 10.87 8.74
C ALA A 242 15.43 10.30 9.64
N GLY A 243 15.16 8.99 9.59
CA GLY A 243 14.12 8.34 10.40
C GLY A 243 12.79 8.06 9.68
N LEU A 244 12.84 7.78 8.37
CA LEU A 244 11.74 7.47 7.44
C LEU A 244 10.75 8.60 7.17
N LEU A 245 10.10 9.09 8.23
CA LEU A 245 9.09 10.16 8.17
C LEU A 245 9.12 10.83 9.54
N PRO A 246 9.40 12.13 9.70
CA PRO A 246 9.47 12.75 11.03
C PRO A 246 8.15 12.65 11.78
N ASN A 247 8.17 12.83 13.12
CA ASN A 247 6.92 12.99 13.87
C ASN A 247 6.07 14.11 13.24
N THR A 248 4.76 13.89 13.12
CA THR A 248 3.80 14.74 12.38
C THR A 248 4.13 14.96 10.90
N GLY A 249 5.05 14.19 10.33
CA GLY A 249 5.28 14.18 8.89
C GLY A 249 4.09 13.57 8.15
N GLN A 250 3.79 14.10 6.98
CA GLN A 250 2.64 13.74 6.17
C GLN A 250 3.09 13.10 4.85
N VAL A 251 2.34 12.13 4.36
CA VAL A 251 2.42 11.64 2.99
C VAL A 251 1.04 11.80 2.37
N VAL A 252 0.97 12.43 1.20
CA VAL A 252 -0.29 12.65 0.47
C VAL A 252 -0.30 11.75 -0.74
N ILE A 253 -1.36 10.97 -0.88
CA ILE A 253 -1.61 10.14 -2.06
C ILE A 253 -2.95 10.51 -2.69
N GLU A 254 -3.05 10.32 -4.00
CA GLU A 254 -4.27 10.56 -4.77
C GLU A 254 -4.60 9.35 -5.64
N GLY A 255 -5.86 8.97 -5.70
CA GLY A 255 -6.34 7.86 -6.52
C GLY A 255 -7.43 7.07 -5.82
N ASN A 256 -7.57 5.79 -6.15
CA ASN A 256 -8.63 4.97 -5.59
C ASN A 256 -8.25 3.47 -5.55
N PRO A 257 -8.97 2.62 -4.79
CA PRO A 257 -8.68 1.19 -4.70
C PRO A 257 -8.73 0.41 -6.02
N THR A 258 -9.44 0.91 -7.04
CA THR A 258 -9.62 0.22 -8.33
C THR A 258 -8.53 0.60 -9.32
N ASP A 259 -8.29 1.90 -9.49
CA ASP A 259 -7.34 2.40 -10.47
C ASP A 259 -5.92 2.45 -9.90
N GLY A 260 -5.75 2.48 -8.58
CA GLY A 260 -4.48 2.57 -7.87
C GLY A 260 -4.15 3.99 -7.43
N TRP A 261 -3.00 4.15 -6.78
CA TRP A 261 -2.61 5.38 -6.07
C TRP A 261 -1.38 6.05 -6.70
N THR A 262 -1.33 7.38 -6.62
CA THR A 262 -0.21 8.23 -6.99
C THR A 262 0.28 8.94 -5.74
N LEU A 263 1.59 8.90 -5.50
CA LEU A 263 2.25 9.71 -4.47
C LEU A 263 2.32 11.17 -4.94
N VAL A 264 1.67 12.07 -4.20
CA VAL A 264 1.61 13.51 -4.50
C VAL A 264 2.67 14.28 -3.72
N SER A 265 2.81 13.99 -2.43
CA SER A 265 3.74 14.70 -1.55
C SER A 265 4.31 13.78 -0.48
N TRP A 266 5.60 13.94 -0.19
CA TRP A 266 6.28 13.30 0.92
C TRP A 266 6.90 14.34 1.84
N ASN A 267 6.27 14.54 2.98
CA ASN A 267 6.68 15.51 4.00
C ASN A 267 6.92 16.92 3.43
N GLY A 268 5.99 17.38 2.59
CA GLY A 268 6.05 18.68 1.90
C GLY A 268 6.94 18.73 0.66
N GLN A 269 7.58 17.61 0.27
CA GLN A 269 8.27 17.50 -1.02
C GLN A 269 7.31 16.93 -2.06
N GLU A 270 6.95 17.74 -3.05
CA GLU A 270 6.15 17.30 -4.19
C GLU A 270 6.85 16.17 -4.95
N VAL A 271 6.09 15.17 -5.35
CA VAL A 271 6.57 14.03 -6.13
C VAL A 271 5.97 14.12 -7.53
N ALA A 272 6.80 13.89 -8.55
CA ALA A 272 6.33 13.94 -9.93
C ALA A 272 5.33 12.81 -10.20
N GLU A 273 4.20 13.16 -10.81
CA GLU A 273 3.17 12.19 -11.21
C GLU A 273 3.73 11.16 -12.21
N ASN A 274 4.54 11.61 -13.18
CA ASN A 274 5.24 10.70 -14.09
C ASN A 274 6.58 10.23 -13.48
N PRO A 275 6.73 8.93 -13.17
CA PRO A 275 7.95 8.41 -12.58
C PRO A 275 9.06 8.08 -13.60
N GLY A 276 8.79 8.28 -14.89
CA GLY A 276 9.68 7.96 -15.99
C GLY A 276 9.70 6.47 -16.36
N LEU A 277 10.31 6.16 -17.52
CA LEU A 277 10.28 4.83 -18.13
C LEU A 277 10.77 3.71 -17.21
N LEU A 278 11.92 3.89 -16.54
CA LEU A 278 12.52 2.81 -15.74
C LEU A 278 11.67 2.48 -14.52
N THR A 279 11.14 3.49 -13.84
CA THR A 279 10.30 3.30 -12.66
C THR A 279 8.92 2.75 -13.05
N GLY A 280 8.34 3.24 -14.16
CA GLY A 280 7.09 2.69 -14.70
C GLY A 280 7.21 1.20 -15.04
N LEU A 281 8.28 0.80 -15.75
CA LEU A 281 8.50 -0.62 -16.09
C LEU A 281 8.77 -1.47 -14.84
N PHE A 282 9.41 -0.90 -13.83
CA PHE A 282 9.56 -1.55 -12.53
C PHE A 282 8.20 -1.80 -11.88
N VAL A 283 7.31 -0.81 -11.87
CA VAL A 283 5.95 -0.91 -11.32
C VAL A 283 5.14 -1.97 -12.06
N ASP A 284 5.14 -1.96 -13.40
CA ASP A 284 4.47 -2.97 -14.22
C ASP A 284 4.91 -4.39 -13.85
N PHE A 285 6.22 -4.58 -13.63
CA PHE A 285 6.77 -5.88 -13.24
C PHE A 285 6.47 -6.24 -11.78
N ARG A 286 6.53 -5.26 -10.87
CA ARG A 286 6.18 -5.44 -9.45
C ARG A 286 4.74 -5.94 -9.34
N ASP A 287 3.81 -5.31 -10.03
CA ASP A 287 2.38 -5.62 -9.94
C ASP A 287 2.07 -7.01 -10.52
N LEU A 288 2.72 -7.39 -11.62
CA LEU A 288 2.68 -8.75 -12.16
C LEU A 288 3.16 -9.80 -11.13
N MET A 289 4.23 -9.48 -10.38
CA MET A 289 4.82 -10.38 -9.40
C MET A 289 3.99 -10.52 -8.12
N ILE A 290 3.24 -9.49 -7.73
CA ILE A 290 2.44 -9.46 -6.49
C ILE A 290 1.21 -10.37 -6.60
N ALA A 291 0.50 -10.35 -7.74
CA ALA A 291 -0.75 -11.10 -7.92
C ALA A 291 -0.68 -12.59 -7.48
N PRO A 292 0.31 -13.41 -7.93
CA PRO A 292 0.40 -14.80 -7.49
C PRO A 292 0.75 -14.96 -6.00
N GLN A 293 1.41 -13.98 -5.38
CA GLN A 293 1.72 -14.00 -3.95
C GLN A 293 0.45 -13.78 -3.12
N MET A 294 -0.33 -12.74 -3.43
CA MET A 294 -1.61 -12.47 -2.76
C MET A 294 -2.61 -13.61 -2.94
N ALA A 295 -2.76 -14.12 -4.17
CA ALA A 295 -3.60 -15.29 -4.42
C ALA A 295 -3.19 -16.51 -3.57
N SER A 296 -1.88 -16.77 -3.45
CA SER A 296 -1.38 -17.86 -2.62
C SER A 296 -1.65 -17.63 -1.13
N TRP A 297 -1.54 -16.39 -0.68
CA TRP A 297 -1.83 -15.99 0.71
C TRP A 297 -3.30 -16.18 1.06
N HIS A 298 -4.23 -15.65 0.27
CA HIS A 298 -5.68 -15.80 0.52
C HIS A 298 -6.15 -17.25 0.46
N ILE A 299 -5.57 -18.07 -0.45
CA ILE A 299 -5.83 -19.52 -0.46
C ILE A 299 -5.34 -20.17 0.84
N MET A 300 -4.15 -19.80 1.33
CA MET A 300 -3.61 -20.31 2.59
C MET A 300 -4.44 -19.88 3.81
N GLU A 301 -4.98 -18.66 3.82
CA GLU A 301 -5.89 -18.19 4.87
C GLU A 301 -7.22 -18.95 4.85
N ALA A 302 -7.84 -19.10 3.67
CA ALA A 302 -9.08 -19.86 3.53
C ALA A 302 -8.90 -21.33 3.95
N LEU A 303 -7.76 -21.95 3.60
CA LEU A 303 -7.42 -23.31 4.04
C LEU A 303 -7.27 -23.42 5.57
N GLN A 304 -6.73 -22.40 6.22
CA GLN A 304 -6.60 -22.35 7.68
C GLN A 304 -7.96 -22.15 8.37
N GLY A 305 -8.85 -21.35 7.77
CA GLY A 305 -10.23 -21.17 8.24
C GLY A 305 -11.08 -22.45 8.10
N GLY A 306 -10.84 -23.23 7.05
CA GLY A 306 -11.40 -24.57 6.87
C GLY A 306 -12.83 -24.60 6.32
N ASP A 307 -13.41 -23.46 5.93
CA ASP A 307 -14.71 -23.40 5.27
C ASP A 307 -14.57 -23.73 3.77
N PRO A 308 -15.27 -24.76 3.25
CA PRO A 308 -15.17 -25.15 1.83
C PRO A 308 -15.62 -24.05 0.84
N ALA A 309 -16.55 -23.18 1.21
CA ALA A 309 -17.01 -22.09 0.37
C ALA A 309 -15.92 -21.02 0.25
N ASP A 310 -15.29 -20.66 1.36
CA ASP A 310 -14.18 -19.68 1.37
C ASP A 310 -12.97 -20.21 0.59
N ILE A 311 -12.64 -21.50 0.73
CA ILE A 311 -11.56 -22.12 -0.06
C ILE A 311 -11.86 -22.08 -1.56
N THR A 312 -13.11 -22.37 -1.94
CA THR A 312 -13.52 -22.33 -3.35
C THR A 312 -13.48 -20.91 -3.90
N ALA A 313 -13.94 -19.93 -3.12
CA ALA A 313 -13.90 -18.52 -3.48
C ALA A 313 -12.44 -18.04 -3.65
N ALA A 314 -11.56 -18.32 -2.69
CA ALA A 314 -10.15 -17.94 -2.77
C ALA A 314 -9.44 -18.54 -3.98
N LEU A 315 -9.73 -19.80 -4.34
CA LEU A 315 -9.18 -20.43 -5.55
C LEU A 315 -9.66 -19.75 -6.84
N GLN A 316 -10.94 -19.41 -6.92
CA GLN A 316 -11.51 -18.75 -8.09
C GLN A 316 -11.01 -17.31 -8.23
N THR A 317 -11.08 -16.53 -7.16
CA THR A 317 -10.60 -15.15 -7.10
C THR A 317 -9.11 -15.10 -7.42
N GLY A 318 -8.28 -15.90 -6.75
CA GLY A 318 -6.84 -15.91 -6.98
C GLY A 318 -6.47 -16.31 -8.42
N PHE A 319 -7.18 -17.27 -9.03
CA PHE A 319 -6.96 -17.58 -10.45
C PHE A 319 -7.29 -16.40 -11.36
N ASN A 320 -8.42 -15.73 -11.11
CA ASN A 320 -8.87 -14.60 -11.92
C ASN A 320 -7.92 -13.40 -11.79
N GLU A 321 -7.45 -13.09 -10.59
CA GLU A 321 -6.50 -12.00 -10.34
C GLU A 321 -5.14 -12.25 -10.99
N VAL A 322 -4.61 -13.46 -10.88
CA VAL A 322 -3.34 -13.81 -11.55
C VAL A 322 -3.50 -13.75 -13.07
N LEU A 323 -4.62 -14.24 -13.61
CA LEU A 323 -4.91 -14.15 -15.05
C LEU A 323 -5.05 -12.69 -15.49
N ALA A 324 -5.76 -11.86 -14.72
CA ALA A 324 -5.89 -10.43 -14.99
C ALA A 324 -4.52 -9.74 -15.02
N ALA A 325 -3.66 -9.97 -14.02
CA ALA A 325 -2.31 -9.39 -13.99
C ALA A 325 -1.46 -9.83 -15.20
N VAL A 326 -1.45 -11.13 -15.53
CA VAL A 326 -0.70 -11.65 -16.70
C VAL A 326 -1.23 -11.10 -18.02
N THR A 327 -2.54 -10.92 -18.14
CA THR A 327 -3.16 -10.41 -19.38
C THR A 327 -3.01 -8.90 -19.53
N ALA A 328 -3.05 -8.15 -18.44
CA ALA A 328 -2.87 -6.69 -18.44
C ALA A 328 -1.40 -6.29 -18.65
N PHE A 329 -0.44 -7.10 -18.18
CA PHE A 329 0.97 -6.75 -18.18
C PHE A 329 1.54 -6.31 -19.54
N PRO A 330 1.30 -7.00 -20.68
CA PRO A 330 1.80 -6.53 -21.97
C PRO A 330 1.29 -5.13 -22.35
N GLN A 331 0.03 -4.82 -22.03
CA GLN A 331 -0.55 -3.51 -22.32
C GLN A 331 0.03 -2.45 -21.37
N ALA A 332 0.17 -2.75 -20.08
CA ALA A 332 0.79 -1.85 -19.11
C ALA A 332 2.22 -1.43 -19.54
N VAL A 333 3.03 -2.39 -19.99
CA VAL A 333 4.37 -2.12 -20.54
C VAL A 333 4.32 -1.22 -21.78
N ILE A 334 3.36 -1.45 -22.68
CA ILE A 334 3.18 -0.60 -23.88
C ILE A 334 2.76 0.81 -23.47
N ASP A 335 1.85 0.95 -22.51
CA ASP A 335 1.37 2.25 -22.01
C ASP A 335 2.51 3.02 -21.35
N THR A 336 3.34 2.36 -20.53
CA THR A 336 4.55 2.95 -19.94
C THR A 336 5.54 3.42 -21.01
N ILE A 337 5.82 2.58 -22.02
CA ILE A 337 6.75 2.94 -23.10
C ILE A 337 6.20 4.13 -23.90
N THR A 338 4.94 4.07 -24.31
CA THR A 338 4.32 5.11 -25.15
C THR A 338 4.12 6.42 -24.39
N GLY A 339 3.72 6.37 -23.12
CA GLY A 339 3.63 7.52 -22.23
C GLY A 339 4.99 8.21 -22.06
N SER A 340 6.06 7.43 -21.83
CA SER A 340 7.41 8.00 -21.73
C SER A 340 7.92 8.59 -23.06
N LEU A 341 7.49 8.05 -24.21
CA LEU A 341 7.83 8.59 -25.54
C LEU A 341 7.05 9.84 -25.89
N GLY A 342 5.81 10.00 -25.42
CA GLY A 342 5.02 11.23 -25.56
C GLY A 342 5.73 12.43 -24.94
N ASP A 343 6.36 12.23 -23.78
CA ASP A 343 7.16 13.24 -23.10
C ASP A 343 8.48 13.55 -23.84
N VAL A 344 9.09 12.53 -24.45
CA VAL A 344 10.33 12.66 -25.24
C VAL A 344 10.08 13.23 -26.64
N ALA A 345 8.90 13.07 -27.22
CA ALA A 345 8.53 13.69 -28.50
C ALA A 345 8.38 15.23 -28.39
N GLY A 346 8.26 15.75 -27.16
CA GLY A 346 8.48 17.16 -26.83
C GLY A 346 9.96 17.60 -26.89
N GLY A 347 10.91 16.67 -27.06
CA GLY A 347 12.35 16.89 -27.08
C GLY A 347 13.15 15.88 -27.94
N SER A 348 13.31 16.19 -29.24
CA SER A 348 14.31 15.72 -30.23
C SER A 348 14.85 14.27 -30.27
N ALA A 349 14.35 13.29 -29.51
CA ALA A 349 14.91 11.92 -29.47
C ALA A 349 13.94 10.81 -29.95
N GLY A 350 12.74 11.16 -30.40
CA GLY A 350 11.69 10.20 -30.81
C GLY A 350 12.05 9.31 -32.01
N ASP A 351 12.92 9.77 -32.93
CA ASP A 351 13.15 9.07 -34.19
C ASP A 351 14.01 7.80 -34.05
N ALA A 352 14.90 7.73 -33.05
CA ALA A 352 15.80 6.58 -32.89
C ALA A 352 15.13 5.33 -32.30
N VAL A 353 14.04 5.50 -31.54
CA VAL A 353 13.36 4.40 -30.86
C VAL A 353 12.28 3.78 -31.75
N GLY A 354 11.64 4.57 -32.61
CA GLY A 354 10.68 4.08 -33.61
C GLY A 354 11.29 3.04 -34.57
N ASP A 355 12.53 3.28 -35.01
CA ASP A 355 13.26 2.35 -35.89
C ASP A 355 13.68 1.06 -35.18
N ALA A 356 13.94 1.10 -33.87
CA ALA A 356 14.29 -0.08 -33.08
C ALA A 356 13.07 -1.00 -32.86
N LEU A 357 11.90 -0.43 -32.58
CA LEU A 357 10.66 -1.19 -32.38
C LEU A 357 10.14 -1.82 -33.68
N ALA A 358 10.30 -1.12 -34.82
CA ALA A 358 9.97 -1.69 -36.13
C ALA A 358 10.86 -2.89 -36.50
N SER A 359 12.09 -2.95 -35.97
CA SER A 359 13.01 -4.07 -36.20
C SER A 359 12.72 -5.33 -35.37
N LEU A 360 11.96 -5.20 -34.28
CA LEU A 360 11.55 -6.31 -33.41
C LEU A 360 10.21 -6.95 -33.85
N ALA A 361 9.43 -6.25 -34.67
CA ALA A 361 8.15 -6.72 -35.21
C ALA A 361 8.28 -7.38 -36.61
N GLY A 362 9.51 -7.59 -37.10
CA GLY A 362 9.82 -8.17 -38.43
C GLY A 362 10.32 -9.60 -38.38
#